data_AF-A0A060BIT2-F1
#
_entry.id   AF-A0A060BIT2-F1
#
_cell.length_a   1.000
_cell.length_b   1.000
_cell.length_c   1.000
_cell.angle_alpha   90.00
_cell.angle_beta   90.00
_cell.angle_gamma   90.00
#
_symmetry.space_group_name_H-M   'P 1'
#
loop_
_entity.id
_entity.type
_entity.pdbx_description
1 polymer ?
#
loop_
_entity_poly.entity_id
_entity_poly.type
_entity_poly.pdbx_seq_one_letter_code
_entity_poly.pdbx_strand_id
1 'polypeptide(L)'
;MVAYAHGCDVNSTDRSGFAEAVAAARAATVAVVVAGDHAGLFGRGTVGEGCDVESLELPGVQREFIEAVLDTGTPVVLVLLTGRPYVVGWALGALRRRGAGVLPG
;
A
#
# COMPACT_ATOMS: atom_id res chain seq x y z
N MET A 1 -5.46 -5.42 20.85
CA MET A 1 -4.97 -6.61 20.11
C MET A 1 -4.51 -6.15 18.75
N VAL A 2 -3.39 -6.69 18.25
CA VAL A 2 -2.86 -6.36 16.92
C VAL A 2 -2.92 -7.63 16.08
N ALA A 3 -3.56 -7.54 14.91
CA ALA A 3 -3.53 -8.57 13.89
C ALA A 3 -2.61 -8.10 12.76
N TYR A 4 -1.84 -9.03 12.19
CA TYR A 4 -0.93 -8.76 11.07
C TYR A 4 -1.29 -9.71 9.93
N ALA A 5 -1.30 -9.18 8.72
CA ALA A 5 -1.41 -9.92 7.48
C ALA A 5 -0.54 -9.25 6.43
N HIS A 6 0.18 -10.03 5.62
CA HIS A 6 1.17 -9.52 4.69
C HIS A 6 0.54 -8.74 3.52
N GLY A 7 -0.59 -9.21 2.99
CA GLY A 7 -1.25 -8.61 1.82
C GLY A 7 -0.56 -9.02 0.51
N CYS A 8 0.57 -8.38 0.17
CA CYS A 8 1.36 -8.68 -1.03
C CYS A 8 2.80 -8.18 -0.91
N ASP A 9 3.70 -8.74 -1.73
CA ASP A 9 5.05 -8.19 -1.88
C ASP A 9 5.05 -6.86 -2.64
N VAL A 10 6.10 -6.06 -2.42
CA VAL A 10 6.27 -4.72 -3.02
C VAL A 10 6.21 -4.72 -4.54
N ASN A 11 6.79 -5.73 -5.20
CA ASN A 11 6.82 -5.81 -6.66
C ASN A 11 6.46 -7.21 -7.14
N SER A 12 5.24 -7.64 -6.81
CA SER A 12 4.69 -8.92 -7.23
C SER A 12 3.32 -8.74 -7.87
N THR A 13 2.91 -9.72 -8.66
CA THR A 13 1.55 -9.86 -9.20
C THR A 13 0.69 -10.82 -8.40
N ASP A 14 1.25 -11.45 -7.36
CA ASP A 14 0.54 -12.37 -6.50
C ASP A 14 -0.43 -11.64 -5.58
N ARG A 15 -1.68 -12.11 -5.58
CA ARG A 15 -2.80 -11.57 -4.79
C ARG A 15 -3.28 -12.56 -3.72
N SER A 16 -2.58 -13.68 -3.53
CA SER A 16 -2.97 -14.76 -2.62
C SER A 16 -3.19 -14.29 -1.16
N GLY A 17 -2.43 -13.28 -0.71
CA GLY A 17 -2.55 -12.70 0.63
C GLY A 17 -3.69 -11.69 0.82
N PHE A 18 -4.41 -11.31 -0.24
CA PHE A 18 -5.44 -10.26 -0.14
C PHE A 18 -6.60 -10.67 0.78
N ALA A 19 -7.10 -11.89 0.62
CA ALA A 19 -8.30 -12.35 1.33
C ALA A 19 -8.10 -12.34 2.85
N GLU A 20 -6.93 -12.79 3.31
CA GLU A 20 -6.56 -12.78 4.73
C GLU A 20 -6.47 -11.34 5.27
N ALA A 21 -5.76 -10.46 4.57
CA ALA A 21 -5.59 -9.07 4.99
C ALA A 21 -6.91 -8.28 4.99
N VAL A 22 -7.77 -8.50 4.00
CA VAL A 22 -9.12 -7.92 3.94
C VAL A 22 -9.98 -8.41 5.11
N ALA A 23 -9.92 -9.71 5.46
CA ALA A 23 -10.63 -10.24 6.61
C ALA A 23 -10.14 -9.64 7.93
N ALA A 24 -8.81 -9.50 8.09
CA ALA A 24 -8.21 -8.85 9.26
C ALA A 24 -8.64 -7.37 9.37
N ALA A 25 -8.66 -6.64 8.26
CA ALA A 25 -9.11 -5.25 8.22
C ALA A 25 -10.60 -5.11 8.59
N ARG A 26 -11.48 -5.98 8.09
CA ARG A 26 -12.93 -5.98 8.44
C ARG A 26 -13.18 -6.22 9.93
N ALA A 27 -12.32 -6.98 10.59
CA ALA A 27 -12.42 -7.26 12.03
C ALA A 27 -11.80 -6.16 12.91
N ALA A 28 -11.05 -5.21 12.32
CA ALA A 28 -10.34 -4.17 13.04
C ALA A 28 -11.17 -2.89 13.20
N THR A 29 -10.86 -2.10 14.23
CA THR A 29 -11.40 -0.74 14.38
C THR A 29 -10.66 0.29 13.53
N VAL A 30 -9.41 0.00 13.17
CA VAL A 30 -8.56 0.78 12.27
C VAL A 30 -7.58 -0.18 11.59
N ALA A 31 -7.32 0.02 10.30
CA ALA A 31 -6.30 -0.70 9.54
C ALA A 31 -5.13 0.23 9.23
N VAL A 32 -3.91 -0.17 9.58
CA VAL A 32 -2.69 0.50 9.14
C VAL A 32 -2.16 -0.26 7.94
N VAL A 33 -2.12 0.38 6.78
CA VAL A 33 -1.64 -0.21 5.53
C VAL A 33 -0.31 0.45 5.18
N VAL A 34 0.72 -0.36 5.02
CA VAL A 34 2.08 0.11 4.66
C VAL A 34 2.37 -0.33 3.24
N ALA A 35 2.74 0.61 2.38
CA ALA A 35 3.04 0.39 0.98
C ALA A 35 4.19 1.29 0.52
N GLY A 36 4.76 1.03 -0.64
CA GLY A 36 5.79 1.87 -1.24
C GLY A 36 6.88 1.06 -1.95
N ASP A 37 8.13 1.34 -1.59
CA ASP A 37 9.32 0.89 -2.29
C ASP A 37 10.06 -0.26 -1.60
N HIS A 38 10.89 -0.94 -2.38
CA HIS A 38 11.94 -1.83 -1.93
C HIS A 38 13.29 -1.28 -2.43
N ALA A 39 14.13 -0.81 -1.51
CA ALA A 39 15.44 -0.25 -1.86
C ALA A 39 16.37 -1.33 -2.41
N GLY A 40 17.09 -1.01 -3.48
CA GLY A 40 18.08 -1.90 -4.08
C GLY A 40 19.03 -1.16 -5.01
N LEU A 41 20.04 -1.87 -5.52
CA LEU A 41 21.00 -1.33 -6.49
C LEU A 41 20.99 -2.21 -7.74
N PHE A 42 21.23 -1.58 -8.89
CA PHE A 42 21.42 -2.23 -10.19
C PHE A 42 20.26 -3.16 -10.56
N GLY A 43 19.02 -2.64 -10.46
CA GLY A 43 17.79 -3.34 -10.82
C GLY A 43 17.27 -4.36 -9.81
N ARG A 44 17.86 -4.46 -8.61
CA ARG A 44 17.45 -5.40 -7.54
C ARG A 44 16.43 -4.83 -6.55
N GLY A 45 15.87 -3.67 -6.84
CA GLY A 45 14.84 -3.01 -6.06
C GLY A 45 13.90 -2.22 -6.96
N THR A 46 12.92 -1.56 -6.37
CA THR A 46 12.03 -0.62 -7.08
C THR A 46 12.60 0.81 -7.06
N VAL A 47 13.52 1.10 -6.14
CA VAL A 47 14.21 2.39 -6.00
C VAL A 47 15.69 2.20 -5.68
N GLY A 48 16.50 3.19 -6.02
CA GLY A 48 17.96 3.22 -5.82
C GLY A 48 18.71 3.34 -7.15
N GLU A 49 20.04 3.29 -7.09
CA GLU A 49 20.90 3.44 -8.27
C GLU A 49 20.64 2.32 -9.28
N GLY A 50 20.40 2.68 -10.54
CA GLY A 50 20.08 1.72 -11.60
C GLY A 50 18.69 1.07 -11.46
N CYS A 51 17.78 1.66 -10.70
CA CYS A 51 16.39 1.24 -10.53
C CYS A 51 15.43 2.35 -11.04
N ASP A 52 15.64 2.81 -12.28
CA ASP A 52 14.80 3.81 -12.93
C ASP A 52 13.43 3.25 -13.31
N VAL A 53 12.41 4.10 -13.34
CA VAL A 53 11.05 3.74 -13.74
C VAL A 53 10.46 4.79 -14.67
N GLU A 54 9.60 4.33 -15.58
CA GLU A 54 8.88 5.19 -16.53
C GLU A 54 7.50 5.61 -16.01
N SER A 55 7.06 5.04 -14.88
CA SER A 55 5.78 5.31 -14.24
C SER A 55 5.96 5.56 -12.74
N LEU A 56 5.13 6.46 -12.20
CA LEU A 56 5.04 6.75 -10.77
C LEU A 56 3.79 6.11 -10.13
N GLU A 57 3.26 5.02 -10.70
CA GLU A 57 2.30 4.15 -10.01
C GLU A 57 3.01 3.21 -9.03
N LEU A 58 2.35 2.83 -7.94
CA LEU A 58 2.94 1.89 -6.97
C LEU A 58 3.30 0.56 -7.65
N PRO A 59 4.45 -0.04 -7.31
CA PRO A 59 4.88 -1.28 -7.95
C PRO A 59 4.01 -2.47 -7.55
N GLY A 60 4.00 -3.49 -8.42
CA GLY A 60 3.21 -4.70 -8.23
C GLY A 60 1.71 -4.42 -8.11
N VAL A 61 1.04 -5.20 -7.25
CA VAL A 61 -0.42 -5.13 -7.01
C VAL A 61 -0.79 -4.30 -5.79
N GLN A 62 0.13 -3.44 -5.31
CA GLN A 62 -0.06 -2.67 -4.08
C GLN A 62 -1.27 -1.74 -4.17
N ARG A 63 -1.55 -1.16 -5.34
CA ARG A 63 -2.74 -0.33 -5.54
C ARG A 63 -4.02 -1.14 -5.33
N GLU A 64 -4.16 -2.28 -6.02
CA GLU A 64 -5.35 -3.13 -5.88
C GLU A 64 -5.50 -3.63 -4.45
N PHE A 65 -4.39 -3.92 -3.76
CA PHE A 65 -4.42 -4.29 -2.35
C PHE A 65 -5.02 -3.17 -1.48
N ILE A 66 -4.51 -1.95 -1.62
CA ILE A 66 -5.00 -0.79 -0.87
C ILE A 66 -6.48 -0.51 -1.20
N GLU A 67 -6.88 -0.58 -2.46
CA GLU A 67 -8.29 -0.42 -2.87
C GLU A 67 -9.17 -1.49 -2.19
N ALA A 68 -8.74 -2.75 -2.16
CA ALA A 68 -9.47 -3.83 -1.49
C ALA A 68 -9.59 -3.61 0.04
N VAL A 69 -8.55 -3.10 0.70
CA VAL A 69 -8.62 -2.76 2.13
C VAL A 69 -9.53 -1.55 2.36
N LEU A 70 -9.46 -0.51 1.51
CA LEU A 70 -10.35 0.65 1.61
C LEU A 70 -11.81 0.23 1.47
N ASP A 71 -12.12 -0.73 0.59
CA ASP A 71 -13.48 -1.23 0.35
C ASP A 71 -14.07 -2.06 1.49
N THR A 72 -13.28 -2.39 2.51
CA THR A 72 -13.83 -2.95 3.76
C THR A 72 -14.70 -1.96 4.52
N GLY A 73 -14.50 -0.66 4.31
CA GLY A 73 -15.14 0.41 5.08
C GLY A 73 -14.48 0.68 6.44
N THR A 74 -13.49 -0.12 6.84
CA THR A 74 -12.68 0.13 8.04
C THR A 74 -11.88 1.42 7.87
N PRO A 75 -11.77 2.30 8.89
CA PRO A 75 -10.87 3.44 8.84
C PRO A 75 -9.43 3.01 8.53
N VAL A 76 -8.80 3.62 7.51
CA VAL A 76 -7.45 3.26 7.06
C VAL A 76 -6.47 4.39 7.34
N VAL A 77 -5.32 4.05 7.94
CA VAL A 77 -4.12 4.89 7.93
C VAL A 77 -3.17 4.31 6.89
N LEU A 78 -2.99 5.02 5.78
CA LEU A 78 -2.04 4.64 4.72
C LEU A 78 -0.67 5.27 5.01
N VAL A 79 0.36 4.44 5.16
CA VAL A 79 1.75 4.84 5.35
C VAL A 79 2.53 4.49 4.09
N LEU A 80 3.20 5.49 3.51
CA LEU A 80 4.01 5.32 2.31
C LEU A 80 5.50 5.34 2.69
N LEU A 81 6.17 4.20 2.53
CA LEU A 81 7.62 4.06 2.71
C LEU A 81 8.28 4.12 1.34
N THR A 82 8.67 5.32 0.91
CA THR A 82 9.02 5.56 -0.51
C THR A 82 10.34 6.29 -0.63
N GLY A 83 11.16 5.89 -1.61
CA GLY A 83 12.35 6.66 -2.00
C GLY A 83 12.07 7.69 -3.10
N ARG A 84 10.85 7.69 -3.66
CA ARG A 84 10.39 8.63 -4.70
C ARG A 84 8.89 8.95 -4.55
N PRO A 85 8.39 10.05 -5.17
CA PRO A 85 6.96 10.33 -5.21
C PRO A 85 6.16 9.28 -6.00
N TYR A 86 4.94 9.00 -5.56
CA TYR A 86 3.97 8.14 -6.25
C TYR A 86 2.62 8.84 -6.48
N VAL A 87 1.93 8.44 -7.55
CA VAL A 87 0.57 8.89 -7.90
C VAL A 87 -0.43 8.17 -7.00
N VAL A 88 -0.75 8.79 -5.86
CA VAL A 88 -1.67 8.24 -4.84
C VAL A 88 -2.93 9.08 -4.63
N GLY A 89 -3.23 10.00 -5.55
CA GLY A 89 -4.41 10.87 -5.46
C GLY A 89 -5.73 10.12 -5.36
N TRP A 90 -5.81 8.92 -5.98
CA TRP A 90 -6.96 8.02 -5.90
C TRP A 90 -7.24 7.56 -4.45
N ALA A 91 -6.19 7.25 -3.68
CA ALA A 91 -6.31 6.83 -2.29
C ALA A 91 -6.76 8.00 -1.40
N LEU A 92 -6.22 9.20 -1.63
CA LEU A 92 -6.63 10.41 -0.90
C LEU A 92 -8.10 10.72 -1.10
N GLY A 93 -8.60 10.59 -2.33
CA GLY A 93 -10.02 10.78 -2.63
C GLY A 93 -10.92 9.80 -1.86
N ALA A 94 -10.50 8.53 -1.75
CA ALA A 94 -11.23 7.52 -0.99
C ALA A 94 -11.19 7.78 0.54
N LEU A 95 -10.00 8.11 1.08
CA LEU A 95 -9.80 8.39 2.51
C LEU A 95 -10.55 9.64 2.98
N ARG A 96 -10.53 10.71 2.17
CA ARG A 96 -11.23 11.97 2.48
C ARG A 96 -12.74 11.80 2.57
N ARG A 97 -13.34 10.93 1.75
CA ARG A 97 -14.79 10.62 1.83
C ARG A 97 -15.17 9.85 3.10
N ARG A 98 -14.19 9.26 3.80
CA ARG A 98 -14.40 8.32 4.91
C ARG A 98 -13.79 8.77 6.25
N GLY A 99 -13.20 9.97 6.32
CA GLY A 99 -12.75 10.58 7.58
C GLY A 99 -11.35 10.18 8.06
N ALA A 100 -10.41 9.86 7.16
CA ALA A 100 -9.03 9.50 7.52
C ALA A 100 -7.98 10.49 6.98
N GLY A 101 -6.94 10.76 7.80
CA GLY A 101 -5.80 11.63 7.48
C GLY A 101 -4.57 10.85 7.00
N VAL A 102 -3.75 11.48 6.16
CA VAL A 102 -2.45 10.96 5.72
C VAL A 102 -1.35 11.55 6.59
N LEU A 103 -0.48 10.70 7.14
CA LEU A 103 0.74 11.12 7.82
C LEU A 103 1.91 11.07 6.83
N PRO A 104 2.62 12.17 6.59
CA PRO A 104 3.88 12.12 5.85
C PRO A 104 4.94 11.40 6.71
N GLY A 105 5.71 10.52 6.07
CA GLY A 105 6.97 9.99 6.61
C GLY A 105 8.15 10.88 6.24
#